data_AF-A0A922WUU9-F1
#
_entry.id   AF-A0A922WUU9-F1
#
_cell.length_a   1.000
_cell.length_b   1.000
_cell.length_c   1.000
_cell.angle_alpha   90.00
_cell.angle_beta   90.00
_cell.angle_gamma   90.00
#
_symmetry.space_group_name_H-M   'P 1'
#
loop_
_entity.id
_entity.type
_entity.pdbx_description
1 polymer ?
#
loop_
_entity_poly.entity_id
_entity_poly.type
_entity_poly.pdbx_seq_one_letter_code
_entity_poly.pdbx_strand_id
1 'polypeptide(L)' 'MSLCVDCLIKEEPNWLRRYWRMWWGLALYGLAVFHLPVGWVAIFLQASFFLALFPLTLWPLIAAQRSANERKDIFHG' A
#
# COMPACT_ATOMS: atom_id res chain seq x y z
N MET A 1 -11.32 8.61 14.65
CA MET A 1 -10.09 8.95 13.90
C MET A 1 -10.50 9.51 12.55
N SER A 2 -10.27 10.79 12.26
CA SER A 2 -10.48 11.31 10.90
C SER A 2 -9.24 11.01 10.07
N LEU A 3 -9.38 10.15 9.06
CA LEU A 3 -8.34 9.93 8.06
C LEU A 3 -8.30 11.16 7.14
N CYS A 4 -7.20 11.91 7.14
CA CYS A 4 -7.06 13.06 6.24
C CYS A 4 -6.31 12.63 4.97
N VAL A 5 -7.03 11.96 4.06
CA VAL A 5 -6.46 11.55 2.75
C VAL A 5 -6.07 12.78 1.93
N ASP A 6 -6.84 13.87 2.03
CA ASP A 6 -6.54 15.15 1.37
C ASP A 6 -5.22 15.78 1.87
N CYS A 7 -4.89 15.59 3.15
CA CYS A 7 -3.61 16.02 3.71
C CYS A 7 -2.46 15.25 3.06
N LEU A 8 -2.60 13.93 2.91
CA LEU A 8 -1.59 13.09 2.27
C LEU A 8 -1.38 13.47 0.80
N ILE A 9 -2.46 13.79 0.07
CA ILE A 9 -2.40 14.30 -1.31
C ILE A 9 -1.64 15.63 -1.38
N LYS A 10 -1.85 16.53 -0.40
CA LYS A 10 -1.17 17.83 -0.36
C LYS A 10 0.31 17.71 -0.02
N GLU A 11 0.69 16.74 0.82
CA GLU A 11 2.06 16.52 1.28
C GLU A 11 2.91 15.77 0.23
N GLU A 12 2.35 14.75 -0.42
CA GLU A 12 3.02 13.98 -1.48
C GLU A 12 2.15 13.83 -2.75
N PRO A 13 2.10 14.78 -3.70
CA PRO A 13 1.19 14.69 -4.85
C PRO A 13 1.41 13.44 -5.74
N ASN A 14 2.59 12.83 -5.65
CA ASN A 14 2.94 11.62 -6.40
C ASN A 14 2.65 10.31 -5.66
N TRP A 15 2.17 10.34 -4.41
CA TRP A 15 1.93 9.12 -3.61
C TRP A 15 0.91 8.22 -4.32
N LEU A 16 -0.19 8.79 -4.84
CA LEU A 16 -1.24 8.04 -5.52
C LEU A 16 -0.71 7.35 -6.79
N ARG A 17 0.18 8.01 -7.52
CA ARG A 17 0.82 7.44 -8.72
C ARG A 17 1.80 6.32 -8.37
N ARG A 18 2.60 6.48 -7.31
CA ARG A 18 3.49 5.42 -6.78
C ARG A 18 2.66 4.21 -6.31
N TYR A 19 1.57 4.48 -5.60
CA TYR A 19 0.62 3.49 -5.11
C TYR A 19 0.01 2.67 -6.24
N TRP A 20 -0.52 3.34 -7.26
CA TRP A 20 -1.08 2.70 -8.45
C TRP A 20 -0.05 1.83 -9.20
N ARG A 21 1.20 2.30 -9.34
CA ARG A 21 2.25 1.49 -9.96
C ARG A 21 2.56 0.22 -9.18
N MET A 22 2.58 0.30 -7.85
CA MET A 22 2.77 -0.88 -6.99
C MET A 22 1.61 -1.88 -7.14
N TRP A 23 0.37 -1.40 -7.22
CA TRP A 23 -0.80 -2.26 -7.49
C TRP A 23 -0.72 -2.93 -8.85
N TRP A 24 -0.33 -2.21 -9.90
CA TRP A 24 -0.11 -2.79 -11.22
C TRP A 24 0.98 -3.86 -11.21
N GLY A 25 2.11 -3.60 -10.55
CA GLY A 25 3.17 -4.59 -10.37
C GLY A 25 2.69 -5.82 -9.63
N LEU A 26 1.91 -5.64 -8.56
CA LEU A 26 1.35 -6.73 -7.77
C LEU A 26 0.32 -7.55 -8.57
N ALA A 27 -0.53 -6.90 -9.37
CA ALA A 27 -1.50 -7.58 -10.23
C ALA A 27 -0.81 -8.44 -11.29
N LEU A 28 0.23 -7.92 -11.96
CA LEU A 28 1.03 -8.67 -12.93
C LEU A 28 1.78 -9.82 -12.27
N TYR A 29 2.36 -9.58 -11.09
CA TYR A 29 3.04 -10.60 -10.30
C TYR A 29 2.06 -11.71 -9.89
N GLY A 30 0.88 -11.37 -9.38
CA GLY A 30 -0.17 -12.33 -9.05
C GLY A 30 -0.56 -13.16 -10.27
N LEU A 31 -0.82 -12.51 -11.41
CA LEU A 31 -1.16 -13.21 -12.65
C LEU A 31 -0.08 -14.21 -13.07
N ALA A 32 1.20 -13.83 -12.98
CA ALA A 32 2.31 -14.74 -13.24
C ALA A 32 2.32 -15.91 -12.25
N VAL A 33 2.26 -15.62 -10.95
CA VAL A 33 2.36 -16.60 -9.86
C VAL A 33 1.22 -17.63 -9.88
N PHE A 34 -0.01 -17.21 -10.16
CA PHE A 34 -1.16 -18.11 -10.25
C PHE A 34 -1.21 -18.92 -11.55
N HIS A 35 -0.41 -18.57 -12.55
CA HIS A 35 -0.22 -19.35 -13.78
C HIS A 35 0.88 -20.42 -13.66
N LEU A 36 1.69 -20.43 -12.61
CA LEU A 36 2.73 -21.45 -12.45
C LEU A 36 2.11 -22.83 -12.16
N PRO A 37 2.71 -23.91 -12.70
CA PRO A 37 2.32 -25.26 -12.31
C PRO A 37 2.55 -25.47 -10.80
N VAL A 38 1.68 -26.25 -10.19
CA VAL A 38 1.70 -26.50 -8.74
C VAL A 38 3.02 -27.18 -8.35
N GLY A 39 3.75 -26.53 -7.43
CA GLY A 39 5.00 -26.99 -6.88
C GLY A 39 5.47 -26.11 -5.73
N TRP A 40 6.51 -26.51 -5.02
CA TRP A 40 7.04 -25.75 -3.86
C TRP A 40 7.34 -24.29 -4.19
N VAL A 41 7.92 -24.04 -5.37
CA VAL A 41 8.20 -22.69 -5.87
C VAL A 41 6.92 -21.85 -6.02
N ALA A 42 5.85 -22.44 -6.56
CA ALA A 42 4.56 -21.76 -6.71
C ALA A 42 3.95 -21.40 -5.35
N ILE A 43 4.04 -22.30 -4.37
CA ILE A 43 3.55 -22.05 -2.99
C ILE A 43 4.31 -20.89 -2.35
N PHE A 44 5.64 -20.87 -2.44
CA PHE A 44 6.45 -19.77 -1.90
C PHE A 44 6.13 -18.44 -2.58
N LEU A 45 5.97 -18.44 -3.90
CA LEU A 45 5.61 -17.25 -4.67
C LEU A 45 4.21 -16.72 -4.30
N GLN A 46 3.23 -17.61 -4.11
CA GLN A 46 1.89 -17.25 -3.66
C GLN A 46 1.91 -16.67 -2.24
N ALA A 47 2.69 -17.28 -1.33
CA ALA A 47 2.87 -16.76 0.02
C ALA A 47 3.49 -15.34 0.00
N SER A 48 4.52 -15.10 -0.82
CA SER A 48 5.10 -13.76 -0.96
C SER A 48 4.15 -12.75 -1.59
N PHE A 49 3.25 -13.18 -2.49
CA PHE A 49 2.19 -12.32 -3.01
C PHE A 49 1.28 -11.79 -1.89
N PHE A 50 0.78 -12.68 -1.03
CA PHE A 50 -0.06 -12.27 0.11
C PHE A 50 0.72 -11.41 1.11
N LEU A 51 1.98 -11.72 1.35
CA LEU A 51 2.84 -10.97 2.26
C LEU A 51 3.12 -9.54 1.75
N ALA A 52 3.17 -9.33 0.43
CA ALA A 52 3.30 -8.01 -0.18
C ALA A 52 1.98 -7.23 -0.23
N LEU A 53 0.83 -7.92 -0.34
CA LEU A 53 -0.51 -7.30 -0.40
C LEU A 53 -0.86 -6.55 0.90
N PHE A 54 -0.51 -7.10 2.06
CA PHE A 54 -0.78 -6.51 3.38
C PHE A 54 -0.15 -5.12 3.60
N PRO A 55 1.18 -4.94 3.45
CA PRO A 55 1.78 -3.62 3.62
C PRO A 55 1.28 -2.64 2.55
N LEU A 56 1.00 -3.11 1.33
CA LEU A 56 0.47 -2.27 0.26
C LEU A 56 -0.95 -1.75 0.58
N THR A 57 -1.78 -2.56 1.24
CA THR A 57 -3.14 -2.13 1.62
C THR A 57 -3.14 -1.23 2.86
N LEU A 58 -2.28 -1.51 3.83
CA LEU A 58 -2.25 -0.79 5.11
C LEU A 58 -1.47 0.53 5.06
N TRP A 59 -0.44 0.64 4.22
CA TRP A 59 0.38 1.84 4.10
C TRP A 59 -0.42 3.15 3.95
N PRO A 60 -1.40 3.28 3.02
CA PRO A 60 -2.15 4.53 2.87
C PRO A 60 -2.98 4.88 4.11
N LEU A 61 -3.50 3.89 4.85
CA LEU A 61 -4.22 4.14 6.09
C LEU A 61 -3.29 4.69 7.17
N ILE A 62 -2.14 4.07 7.37
CA ILE A 62 -1.15 4.50 8.38
C ILE A 62 -0.59 5.88 8.03
N ALA A 63 -0.26 6.11 6.76
CA ALA A 63 0.24 7.39 6.28
C ALA A 63 -0.80 8.51 6.47
N ALA A 64 -2.07 8.26 6.14
CA ALA A 64 -3.14 9.24 6.34
C ALA A 64 -3.45 9.51 7.82
N GLN A 65 -3.24 8.55 8.72
CA GLN A 65 -3.35 8.75 10.16
C GLN A 65 -2.22 9.62 10.71
N ARG A 66 -0.97 9.37 10.28
CA ARG A 66 0.20 10.15 10.71
C ARG A 66 0.03 11.63 10.36
N SER A 67 -0.28 11.95 9.10
CA SER A 67 -0.48 13.34 8.66
C SER A 67 -1.66 14.01 9.39
N ALA A 68 -2.67 13.25 9.81
CA ALA A 68 -3.78 13.78 10.59
C ALA A 68 -3.39 14.13 12.05
N ASN A 69 -2.49 13.35 12.66
CA ASN A 69 -1.99 13.64 14.01
C ASN A 69 -1.02 14.83 14.01
N GLU A 70 -0.04 14.88 13.09
CA GLU A 70 0.91 16.01 13.02
C GLU A 70 0.19 17.35 12.82
N ARG A 71 -0.93 17.38 12.08
CA ARG A 71 -1.75 18.59 11.94
C ARG A 71 -2.44 19.01 13.24
N LYS A 72 -2.91 18.06 14.05
CA LYS A 72 -3.55 18.40 15.34
C LYS A 72 -2.56 19.04 16.30
N ASP A 73 -1.31 18.58 16.30
CA ASP A 73 -0.25 19.13 17.15
C ASP A 73 0.06 20.59 16.78
N ILE A 74 -0.01 20.97 15.51
CA ILE A 74 0.19 22.36 15.05
C ILE A 74 -0.96 23.30 15.48
N PHE A 75 -2.20 22.80 15.53
CA PHE A 75 -3.37 23.63 15.87
C PHE A 75 -3.65 23.72 17.37
N HIS A 76 -3.07 22.84 18.18
CA HIS A 76 -3.22 22.81 19.64
C HIS A 76 -1.91 23.14 20.39
N GLY A 77 -0.84 23.49 19.68
CA GLY A 77 0.44 23.95 20.23
C GLY A 77 0.57 25.46 20.34
#